data_AF-A0A2N6EW64-F1
#
_entry.id   AF-A0A2N6EW64-F1
#
_cell.length_a   1.000
_cell.length_b   1.000
_cell.length_c   1.000
_cell.angle_alpha   90.00
_cell.angle_beta   90.00
_cell.angle_gamma   90.00
#
_symmetry.space_group_name_H-M   'P 1'
#
loop_
_entity.id
_entity.type
_entity.pdbx_description
1 polymer ?
#
loop_
_entity_poly.entity_id
_entity_poly.type
_entity_poly.pdbx_seq_one_letter_code
_entity_poly.pdbx_strand_id
1 'polypeptide(L)'
;MSPMTTCRILLLLLLVTLSAPPLSKAEESEARARRIINSLGCKACHSLEGSGSTLATAFDQIGNRLSMEQLNEQLTRHGNRNSQTFMPDYSTVPDADMNDIVQFLATLK
;
A
#
# COMPACT_ATOMS: atom_id res chain seq x y z
N MET A 1 18.30 33.84 37.04
CA MET A 1 18.00 32.71 36.14
C MET A 1 19.26 32.35 35.38
N SER A 2 19.78 31.14 35.56
CA SER A 2 21.13 30.77 35.11
C SER A 2 21.14 30.31 33.64
N PRO A 3 22.12 30.74 32.82
CA PRO A 3 22.22 30.40 31.39
C PRO A 3 22.51 28.90 31.11
N MET A 4 22.78 28.10 32.15
CA MET A 4 23.16 26.69 32.03
C MET A 4 21.98 25.77 31.73
N THR A 5 20.75 26.13 32.11
CA THR A 5 19.56 25.28 31.92
C THR A 5 19.11 25.29 30.45
N THR A 6 19.27 26.42 29.76
CA THR A 6 18.87 26.60 28.36
C THR A 6 19.75 25.81 27.39
N CYS A 7 21.06 25.70 27.67
CA CYS A 7 22.00 24.91 26.86
C CYS A 7 21.75 23.40 26.96
N ARG A 8 21.38 22.90 28.16
CA ARG A 8 21.04 21.49 28.38
C ARG A 8 19.75 21.06 27.68
N ILE A 9 18.73 21.93 27.65
CA ILE A 9 17.46 21.64 26.96
C ILE A 9 17.68 21.64 25.44
N LEU A 10 18.47 22.57 24.91
CA LEU A 10 18.79 22.62 23.48
C LEU A 10 19.61 21.40 23.02
N LEU A 11 20.57 20.94 23.82
CA LEU A 11 21.37 19.75 23.52
C LEU A 11 20.54 18.46 23.55
N LEU A 12 19.59 18.35 24.49
CA LEU A 12 18.68 17.20 24.57
C LEU A 12 17.68 17.16 23.40
N LEU A 13 17.17 18.30 22.95
CA LEU A 13 16.29 18.38 21.77
C LEU A 13 17.03 18.03 20.47
N LEU A 14 18.30 18.39 20.35
CA LEU A 14 19.15 18.03 19.19
C LEU A 14 19.49 16.52 19.14
N LEU A 15 19.54 15.83 20.27
CA LEU A 15 19.81 14.39 20.33
C LEU A 15 18.59 13.53 19.96
N VAL A 16 17.37 14.03 20.17
CA VAL A 16 16.13 13.30 19.87
C VAL A 16 15.82 13.24 18.36
N THR A 17 16.29 14.19 17.55
CA THR A 17 16.06 14.19 16.10
C THR A 17 17.01 13.28 15.30
N LEU A 18 18.11 12.81 15.90
CA LEU A 18 19.16 12.09 15.18
C LEU A 18 18.93 10.56 15.11
N SER A 19 17.99 10.01 15.89
CA SER A 19 17.83 8.57 16.07
C SER A 19 16.67 7.92 15.29
N ALA A 20 16.00 8.64 14.37
CA ALA A 20 14.96 8.01 13.55
C ALA A 20 15.62 7.09 12.51
N PRO A 21 15.41 5.75 12.57
CA PRO A 21 15.93 4.86 11.54
C PRO A 21 15.25 5.17 10.21
N PRO A 22 15.94 4.97 9.06
CA PRO A 22 15.30 5.05 7.77
C PRO A 22 14.17 4.03 7.71
N LEU A 23 13.05 4.42 7.08
CA LEU A 23 11.90 3.55 6.84
C LEU A 23 12.38 2.25 6.17
N SER A 24 11.90 1.11 6.64
CA SER A 24 12.28 -0.18 6.05
C SER A 24 11.80 -0.26 4.60
N LYS A 25 12.49 -1.07 3.79
CA LYS A 25 12.09 -1.32 2.40
C LYS A 25 10.64 -1.85 2.29
N ALA A 26 10.21 -2.63 3.28
CA ALA A 26 8.86 -3.18 3.33
C ALA A 26 7.80 -2.09 3.55
N GLU A 27 8.03 -1.20 4.53
CA GLU A 27 7.14 -0.06 4.79
C GLU A 27 7.09 0.91 3.60
N GLU A 28 8.21 1.11 2.91
CA GLU A 28 8.24 1.97 1.71
C GLU A 28 7.48 1.34 0.53
N SER A 29 7.62 0.03 0.32
CA SER A 29 6.87 -0.74 -0.68
C SER A 29 5.37 -0.73 -0.38
N GLU A 30 4.97 -0.94 0.89
CA GLU A 30 3.58 -0.81 1.31
C GLU A 30 3.03 0.60 1.05
N ALA A 31 3.80 1.64 1.42
CA ALA A 31 3.39 3.02 1.19
C ALA A 31 3.23 3.32 -0.31
N ARG A 32 4.09 2.78 -1.18
CA ARG A 32 3.93 2.85 -2.65
C ARG A 32 2.67 2.14 -3.10
N ALA A 33 2.47 0.88 -2.73
CA ALA A 33 1.31 0.08 -3.09
C ALA A 33 -0.01 0.79 -2.74
N ARG A 34 -0.11 1.34 -1.52
CA ARG A 34 -1.26 2.13 -1.07
C ARG A 34 -1.50 3.36 -1.94
N ARG A 35 -0.45 4.08 -2.33
CA ARG A 35 -0.59 5.23 -3.24
C ARG A 35 -1.11 4.79 -4.61
N ILE A 36 -0.59 3.69 -5.16
CA ILE A 36 -0.98 3.18 -6.46
C ILE A 36 -2.44 2.68 -6.45
N ILE A 37 -2.85 1.95 -5.40
CA ILE A 37 -4.25 1.51 -5.20
C ILE A 37 -5.22 2.70 -5.19
N ASN A 38 -4.81 3.82 -4.59
CA ASN A 38 -5.61 5.04 -4.61
C ASN A 38 -5.60 5.70 -5.99
N SER A 39 -4.44 5.85 -6.64
CA SER A 39 -4.30 6.57 -7.91
C SER A 39 -4.94 5.84 -9.09
N LEU A 40 -4.90 4.51 -9.09
CA LEU A 40 -5.58 3.66 -10.08
C LEU A 40 -7.09 3.55 -9.84
N GLY A 41 -7.61 4.15 -8.77
CA GLY A 41 -9.03 4.17 -8.47
C GLY A 41 -9.60 2.83 -8.00
N CYS A 42 -8.77 1.89 -7.54
CA CYS A 42 -9.22 0.55 -7.10
C CYS A 42 -10.30 0.65 -6.01
N LYS A 43 -10.19 1.66 -5.14
CA LYS A 43 -11.14 1.92 -4.05
C LYS A 43 -12.49 2.49 -4.49
N ALA A 44 -12.67 2.83 -5.77
CA ALA A 44 -13.98 3.18 -6.32
C ALA A 44 -14.94 1.98 -6.30
N CYS A 45 -14.41 0.75 -6.34
CA CYS A 45 -15.19 -0.49 -6.29
C CYS A 45 -14.90 -1.33 -5.05
N HIS A 46 -13.64 -1.37 -4.59
CA HIS A 46 -13.21 -2.21 -3.48
C HIS A 46 -13.05 -1.40 -2.18
N SER A 47 -13.25 -2.04 -1.03
CA SER A 47 -12.85 -1.49 0.26
C SER A 47 -11.50 -2.04 0.69
N LEU A 48 -10.75 -1.23 1.42
CA LEU A 48 -9.53 -1.61 2.13
C LEU A 48 -9.57 -0.95 3.50
N GLU A 49 -9.52 -1.75 4.57
CA GLU A 49 -9.50 -1.26 5.96
C GLU A 49 -10.72 -0.36 6.26
N GLY A 50 -11.89 -0.74 5.73
CA GLY A 50 -13.13 0.01 5.90
C GLY A 50 -13.24 1.30 5.06
N SER A 51 -12.26 1.59 4.20
CA SER A 51 -12.28 2.76 3.31
C SER A 51 -12.44 2.35 1.85
N GLY A 52 -13.33 3.03 1.11
CA GLY A 52 -13.63 2.75 -0.29
C GLY A 52 -15.10 2.37 -0.48
N SER A 53 -15.36 1.54 -1.49
CA SER A 53 -16.71 1.11 -1.88
C SER A 53 -16.93 -0.37 -1.61
N THR A 54 -18.19 -0.81 -1.63
CA THR A 54 -18.58 -2.22 -1.45
C THR A 54 -19.17 -2.83 -2.73
N LEU A 55 -18.93 -2.21 -3.88
CA LEU A 55 -19.41 -2.70 -5.18
C LEU A 55 -18.72 -4.01 -5.58
N ALA A 56 -17.50 -4.22 -5.12
CA ALA A 56 -16.73 -5.44 -5.28
C ALA A 56 -16.19 -5.91 -3.92
N THR A 57 -15.67 -7.14 -3.89
CA THR A 57 -15.15 -7.76 -2.67
C THR A 57 -14.03 -6.93 -2.04
N ALA A 58 -14.07 -6.75 -0.73
CA ALA A 58 -13.00 -6.09 0.02
C ALA A 58 -11.62 -6.73 -0.20
N PHE A 59 -10.58 -5.90 -0.24
CA PHE A 59 -9.19 -6.36 -0.24
C PHE A 59 -8.77 -6.95 1.11
N ASP A 60 -9.48 -6.62 2.18
CA ASP A 60 -9.29 -7.25 3.48
C ASP A 60 -9.34 -8.79 3.33
N GLN A 61 -8.31 -9.45 3.88
CA GLN A 61 -8.16 -10.91 3.87
C GLN A 61 -7.95 -11.51 2.47
N ILE A 62 -7.65 -10.72 1.43
CA ILE A 62 -7.48 -11.26 0.07
C ILE A 62 -6.28 -12.21 -0.05
N GLY A 63 -5.22 -12.00 0.74
CA GLY A 63 -4.06 -12.88 0.81
C GLY A 63 -4.34 -14.26 1.42
N ASN A 64 -5.49 -14.45 2.08
CA ASN A 64 -5.97 -15.78 2.48
C ASN A 64 -6.68 -16.52 1.34
N ARG A 65 -7.09 -15.80 0.29
CA ARG A 65 -7.90 -16.34 -0.81
C ARG A 65 -7.11 -16.53 -2.10
N LEU A 66 -6.15 -15.65 -2.36
CA LEU A 66 -5.39 -15.61 -3.61
C LEU A 66 -3.88 -15.60 -3.33
N SER A 67 -3.13 -16.37 -4.13
CA SER A 67 -1.67 -16.29 -4.19
C SER A 67 -1.21 -15.02 -4.91
N MET A 68 0.08 -14.66 -4.79
CA MET A 68 0.66 -13.54 -5.55
C MET A 68 0.49 -13.72 -7.06
N GLU A 69 0.67 -14.95 -7.57
CA GLU A 69 0.47 -15.25 -8.98
C GLU A 69 -0.98 -15.01 -9.40
N GLN A 70 -1.94 -15.53 -8.62
CA GLN A 70 -3.36 -15.34 -8.89
C GLN A 70 -3.75 -13.86 -8.83
N LEU A 71 -3.23 -13.09 -7.87
CA LEU A 71 -3.44 -11.64 -7.77
C LEU A 71 -2.92 -10.92 -9.02
N ASN A 72 -1.71 -11.24 -9.46
CA ASN A 72 -1.13 -10.66 -10.67
C ASN A 72 -1.97 -11.00 -11.92
N GLU A 73 -2.39 -12.25 -12.06
CA GLU A 73 -3.28 -12.66 -13.14
C GLU A 73 -4.62 -11.91 -13.12
N GLN A 74 -5.20 -11.74 -11.93
CA GLN A 74 -6.46 -11.01 -11.73
C GLN A 74 -6.36 -9.56 -12.17
N LEU A 75 -5.22 -8.90 -11.92
CA LEU A 75 -4.99 -7.50 -12.30
C LEU A 75 -4.69 -7.33 -13.81
N THR A 76 -4.16 -8.36 -14.48
CA THR A 76 -3.60 -8.24 -15.85
C THR A 76 -4.35 -9.04 -16.92
N ARG A 77 -5.29 -9.91 -16.55
CA ARG A 77 -6.01 -10.80 -17.49
C ARG A 77 -7.52 -10.64 -17.48
N HIS A 78 -8.06 -9.75 -16.64
CA HIS A 78 -9.51 -9.61 -16.46
C HIS A 78 -10.24 -8.92 -17.61
N GLY A 79 -9.54 -8.28 -18.55
CA GLY A 79 -10.17 -7.63 -19.72
C GLY A 79 -10.76 -8.56 -20.79
N ASN A 80 -10.63 -9.89 -20.71
CA ASN A 80 -10.87 -10.76 -21.88
C ASN A 80 -11.61 -12.09 -21.64
N ARG A 81 -12.40 -12.23 -20.56
CA ARG A 81 -13.19 -13.47 -20.34
C ARG A 81 -14.62 -13.15 -19.89
N ASN A 82 -15.51 -12.95 -20.87
CA ASN A 82 -16.95 -13.29 -20.85
C ASN A 82 -17.70 -13.23 -19.50
N SER A 83 -17.40 -12.26 -18.64
CA SER A 83 -18.04 -12.15 -17.34
C SER A 83 -18.29 -10.69 -17.05
N GLN A 84 -19.40 -10.49 -16.34
CA GLN A 84 -20.09 -9.25 -16.05
C GLN A 84 -19.31 -8.32 -15.11
N THR A 85 -17.98 -8.30 -15.20
CA THR A 85 -17.07 -7.68 -14.24
C THR A 85 -16.49 -6.39 -14.79
N PHE A 86 -16.74 -5.29 -14.07
CA PHE A 86 -16.35 -3.91 -14.40
C PHE A 86 -14.88 -3.57 -14.12
N MET A 87 -14.08 -4.50 -13.59
CA MET A 87 -12.70 -4.20 -13.20
C MET A 87 -11.82 -3.94 -14.43
N PRO A 88 -11.14 -2.77 -14.53
CA PRO A 88 -10.27 -2.46 -15.65
C PRO A 88 -9.08 -3.42 -15.75
N ASP A 89 -8.48 -3.45 -16.94
CA ASP A 89 -7.21 -4.12 -17.17
C ASP A 89 -6.03 -3.23 -16.75
N TYR A 90 -5.09 -3.80 -15.99
CA TYR A 90 -3.92 -3.07 -15.46
C TYR A 90 -2.59 -3.60 -16.02
N SER A 91 -2.61 -4.26 -17.19
CA SER A 91 -1.39 -4.80 -17.84
C SER A 91 -0.37 -3.72 -18.25
N THR A 92 -0.77 -2.45 -18.27
CA THR A 92 0.10 -1.31 -18.61
C THR A 92 0.77 -0.66 -17.39
N VAL A 93 0.44 -1.09 -16.17
CA VAL A 93 1.12 -0.65 -14.95
C VAL A 93 2.57 -1.16 -14.97
N PRO A 94 3.58 -0.34 -14.65
CA PRO A 94 4.97 -0.79 -14.60
C PRO A 94 5.17 -1.99 -13.66
N ASP A 95 6.03 -2.94 -14.04
CA ASP A 95 6.25 -4.19 -13.29
C ASP A 95 6.61 -3.97 -11.81
N ALA A 96 7.40 -2.94 -11.52
CA ALA A 96 7.77 -2.59 -10.15
C ALA A 96 6.55 -2.19 -9.30
N ASP A 97 5.66 -1.39 -9.87
CA ASP A 97 4.43 -0.95 -9.23
C ASP A 97 3.45 -2.12 -9.08
N MET A 98 3.32 -2.96 -10.12
CA MET A 98 2.50 -4.17 -10.07
C MET A 98 2.99 -5.12 -8.98
N ASN A 99 4.31 -5.32 -8.86
CA ASN A 99 4.90 -6.13 -7.81
C ASN A 99 4.60 -5.58 -6.41
N ASP A 100 4.75 -4.27 -6.20
CA ASP A 100 4.42 -3.63 -4.91
C ASP A 100 2.93 -3.81 -4.55
N ILE A 101 2.00 -3.65 -5.51
CA ILE A 101 0.56 -3.88 -5.29
C ILE A 101 0.30 -5.34 -4.91
N VAL A 102 0.78 -6.29 -5.73
CA VAL A 102 0.53 -7.73 -5.53
C VAL A 102 1.12 -8.20 -4.21
N GLN A 103 2.34 -7.78 -3.90
CA GLN A 103 3.00 -8.12 -2.65
C GLN A 103 2.21 -7.59 -1.45
N PHE A 104 1.80 -6.32 -1.49
CA PHE A 104 0.98 -5.73 -0.43
C PHE A 104 -0.34 -6.49 -0.25
N LEU A 105 -1.11 -6.72 -1.32
CA LEU A 105 -2.38 -7.46 -1.25
C LEU A 105 -2.21 -8.88 -0.70
N ALA A 106 -1.12 -9.57 -1.06
CA ALA A 106 -0.82 -10.91 -0.54
C ALA A 106 -0.50 -10.93 0.96
N THR A 107 -0.10 -9.79 1.55
CA THR A 107 0.10 -9.67 3.00
C THR A 107 -1.19 -9.50 3.78
N LEU A 108 -2.31 -9.14 3.12
CA LEU A 108 -3.60 -8.92 3.76
C LEU A 108 -4.29 -10.25 4.09
N LYS A 109 -3.99 -10.77 5.29
CA LYS A 109 -4.47 -12.05 5.84
C LYS A 109 -5.20 -11.87 7.16
#